data_AF-A0A1S8B1E4-F1
#
_entry.id   AF-A0A1S8B1E4-F1
#
_cell.length_a   1.000
_cell.length_b   1.000
_cell.length_c   1.000
_cell.angle_alpha   90.00
_cell.angle_beta   90.00
_cell.angle_gamma   90.00
#
_symmetry.space_group_name_H-M   'P 1'
#
loop_
_entity.id
_entity.type
_entity.pdbx_description
1 polymer ?
#
loop_
_entity_poly.entity_id
_entity_poly.type
_entity_poly.pdbx_seq_one_letter_code
_entity_poly.pdbx_strand_id
1 'polypeptide(L)' 'MLRPDERLDCDAYVTLVYEFHHVVLPELAADGLVRFDREADAVTRGGRFDAAAARADCTCESSDGTR' A
#
# COMPACT_ATOMS: atom_id res chain seq x y z
N MET A 1 -2.06 6.18 9.51
CA MET A 1 -1.58 7.17 10.50
C MET A 1 -2.57 7.18 11.63
N LEU A 2 -2.11 7.06 12.88
CA LEU A 2 -2.97 7.13 14.07
C LEU A 2 -3.62 8.51 14.18
N ARG A 3 -4.81 8.57 14.76
CA ARG A 3 -5.46 9.86 15.05
C ARG A 3 -4.69 10.64 16.11
N PRO A 4 -4.85 11.98 16.20
CA PRO A 4 -4.08 12.82 17.13
C PRO A 4 -4.24 12.43 18.61
N ASP A 5 -5.36 11.82 18.97
CA ASP A 5 -5.75 11.34 20.30
C ASP A 5 -5.49 9.85 20.52
N GLU A 6 -5.07 9.14 19.48
CA GLU A 6 -4.88 7.70 19.50
C GLU A 6 -3.44 7.37 19.90
N ARG A 7 -3.29 6.72 21.05
CA ARG A 7 -1.99 6.25 21.54
C ARG A 7 -1.90 4.75 21.36
N LEU A 8 -0.81 4.31 20.74
CA LEU A 8 -0.49 2.91 20.60
C LEU A 8 0.54 2.57 21.68
N ASP A 9 0.17 1.65 22.58
CA ASP A 9 1.13 1.11 23.53
C ASP A 9 2.15 0.20 22.83
N CYS A 10 3.22 -0.15 23.55
CA CYS A 10 4.32 -0.94 22.98
C CYS A 10 3.88 -2.33 22.53
N ASP A 11 2.97 -2.98 23.25
CA ASP A 11 2.52 -4.34 22.96
C ASP A 11 1.62 -4.36 21.71
N ALA A 12 0.72 -3.37 21.61
CA ALA A 12 -0.11 -3.15 20.43
C ALA A 12 0.74 -2.78 19.21
N TYR A 13 1.79 -1.99 19.38
CA TYR A 13 2.74 -1.68 18.31
C TYR A 13 3.44 -2.93 17.79
N VAL A 14 4.01 -3.75 18.68
CA VAL A 14 4.69 -5.00 18.29
C VAL A 14 3.72 -5.94 17.58
N THR A 15 2.50 -6.08 18.10
CA THR A 15 1.46 -6.92 17.48
C THR A 15 1.14 -6.46 16.06
N LEU A 16 0.92 -5.16 15.86
CA LEU A 16 0.63 -4.59 14.55
C LEU A 16 1.78 -4.76 13.57
N VAL A 17 3.02 -4.52 14.01
CA VAL A 17 4.20 -4.73 13.16
C VAL A 17 4.30 -6.19 12.75
N TYR A 18 4.06 -7.12 13.68
CA TYR A 18 4.12 -8.55 13.40
C TYR A 18 3.05 -8.98 12.40
N GLU A 19 1.80 -8.56 12.61
CA GLU A 19 0.70 -8.81 11.67
C GLU A 19 1.00 -8.23 10.29
N PHE A 20 1.43 -6.97 10.24
CA PHE A 20 1.73 -6.29 8.99
C PHE A 20 2.84 -7.02 8.21
N HIS A 21 3.90 -7.43 8.89
CA HIS A 21 5.06 -8.06 8.28
C HIS A 21 4.82 -9.53 7.88
N HIS A 22 3.96 -10.26 8.60
CA HIS A 22 3.76 -11.70 8.38
C HIS A 22 2.45 -12.06 7.67
N VAL A 23 1.49 -11.16 7.62
CA VAL A 23 0.17 -11.39 7.00
C VAL A 23 -0.02 -10.41 5.85
N VAL A 24 -0.05 -9.11 6.16
CA VAL A 24 -0.49 -8.09 5.20
C VAL A 24 0.51 -7.91 4.03
N LEU A 25 1.80 -7.71 4.33
CA LEU A 25 2.81 -7.52 3.28
C LEU A 25 2.95 -8.73 2.34
N PRO A 26 2.97 -9.99 2.84
CA PRO A 26 2.92 -11.16 1.98
C PRO A 26 1.68 -11.24 1.08
N GLU A 27 0.49 -10.92 1.60
CA GLU A 27 -0.75 -10.91 0.80
C GLU A 27 -0.70 -9.85 -0.31
N LEU A 28 -0.28 -8.62 0.02
CA LEU A 28 -0.11 -7.56 -0.97
C LEU A 28 0.96 -7.88 -2.02
N ALA A 29 2.01 -8.60 -1.62
CA ALA A 29 3.05 -9.05 -2.53
C ALA A 29 2.54 -10.17 -3.45
N ALA A 30 1.78 -11.13 -2.93
CA ALA A 30 1.11 -12.17 -3.72
C ALA A 30 0.14 -11.56 -4.73
N ASP A 31 -0.56 -10.49 -4.35
CA ASP A 31 -1.43 -9.74 -5.25
C ASP A 31 -0.67 -8.91 -6.28
N GLY A 32 0.65 -8.73 -6.15
CA GLY A 32 1.49 -7.95 -7.06
C GLY A 32 1.37 -6.44 -6.89
N LEU A 33 0.75 -5.98 -5.80
CA LEU A 33 0.63 -4.57 -5.43
C LEU A 33 1.95 -4.02 -4.89
N VAL A 34 2.67 -4.81 -4.09
CA VAL A 34 4.00 -4.46 -3.59
C VAL A 34 5.00 -5.53 -3.99
N ARG A 35 6.29 -5.20 -3.92
CA ARG A 35 7.36 -6.17 -3.78
C ARG A 35 7.90 -6.03 -2.37
N PHE A 36 7.92 -7.14 -1.65
CA PHE A 36 8.38 -7.18 -0.27
C PHE A 36 9.60 -8.08 -0.15
N ASP A 37 10.73 -7.49 0.23
CA ASP A 37 11.94 -8.20 0.59
C ASP A 37 11.99 -8.33 2.12
N ARG A 38 11.77 -9.55 2.59
CA ARG A 38 11.72 -9.87 4.02
C ARG A 38 13.11 -9.81 4.68
N GLU A 39 14.17 -10.09 3.94
CA GLU A 39 15.53 -10.09 4.49
C GLU A 39 16.06 -8.67 4.64
N ALA A 40 15.75 -7.81 3.67
CA ALA A 40 16.11 -6.40 3.70
C ALA A 40 15.11 -5.50 4.45
N ASP A 41 13.99 -6.05 4.92
CA ASP A 41 12.83 -5.30 5.47
C ASP A 41 12.42 -4.12 4.58
N ALA A 42 12.37 -4.38 3.27
CA ALA A 42 12.16 -3.35 2.25
C ALA A 42 10.87 -3.61 1.47
N VAL A 43 10.03 -2.58 1.37
CA VAL A 43 8.78 -2.60 0.60
C VAL A 43 8.89 -1.61 -0.55
N THR A 44 8.67 -2.08 -1.78
CA THR A 44 8.64 -1.26 -2.99
C THR A 44 7.34 -1.47 -3.77
N ARG A 45 7.04 -0.58 -4.72
CA ARG A 45 5.84 -0.69 -5.55
C ARG A 45 5.93 -1.91 -6.49
N GLY A 46 4.83 -2.65 -6.57
CA GLY A 46 4.63 -3.73 -7.52
C GLY A 46 3.94 -3.23 -8.80
N GLY A 47 4.01 -4.03 -9.87
CA GLY A 47 3.50 -3.62 -11.17
C GLY A 47 1.99 -3.34 -11.20
N ARG A 48 1.18 -3.98 -10.33
CA ARG A 48 -0.25 -3.68 -10.26
C ARG A 48 -0.53 -2.35 -9.58
N PHE A 49 0.32 -1.92 -8.64
CA PHE A 49 0.22 -0.58 -8.07
C PHE A 49 0.47 0.47 -9.15
N ASP A 50 1.55 0.31 -9.91
CA ASP A 50 1.87 1.27 -10.98
C ASP A 50 0.79 1.30 -12.07
N ALA A 51 0.23 0.14 -12.43
CA ALA A 51 -0.89 0.06 -13.37
C ALA A 51 -2.18 0.73 -12.83
N ALA A 52 -2.46 0.61 -11.53
CA ALA A 52 -3.61 1.26 -10.90
C ALA A 52 -3.41 2.78 -10.82
N ALA A 53 -2.20 3.23 -10.47
CA ALA A 53 -1.85 4.64 -10.44
C ALA A 53 -1.98 5.28 -11.84
N ALA A 54 -1.45 4.63 -12.87
CA ALA A 54 -1.56 5.12 -14.25
C ALA A 54 -3.03 5.22 -14.74
N ARG A 55 -3.91 4.34 -14.25
CA ARG A 55 -5.36 4.43 -14.54
C ARG A 55 -6.04 5.56 -13.79
N ALA A 56 -5.63 5.81 -12.54
CA ALA A 56 -6.14 6.94 -11.76
C ALA A 56 -5.73 8.28 -12.40
N ASP A 57 -4.49 8.37 -12.89
CA ASP A 57 -3.99 9.55 -13.59
C ASP A 57 -4.69 9.79 -14.94
N CYS A 58 -5.27 8.76 -15.55
CA CYS A 58 -6.01 8.86 -16.81
C CYS A 58 -7.45 9.41 -16.64
N THR A 59 -7.87 9.83 -15.43
CA THR A 59 -9.21 10.39 -15.20
C THR A 59 -9.35 11.89 -15.50
N CYS A 60 -8.35 12.54 -16.10
CA CYS A 60 -8.39 13.98 -16.39
C CYS A 60 -8.53 14.40 -17.88
N GLU A 61 -8.62 13.49 -18.85
CA GLU A 61 -8.81 13.89 -20.27
C GLU A 61 -9.93 13.09 -20.95
N SER A 62 -11.19 13.39 -20.63
CA SER A 62 -12.33 13.21 -21.57
C SER A 62 -13.60 13.86 -21.02
N SER A 63 -13.58 15.18 -20.94
CA SER A 63 -14.79 15.98 -21.08
C SER A 63 -14.41 17.33 -21.69
N ASP A 64 -14.19 17.34 -23.01
CA ASP A 64 -14.99 18.23 -23.83
C ASP A 64 -15.06 17.71 -25.27
N GLY A 65 -16.23 17.17 -25.60
CA GLY A 65 -16.65 16.92 -26.95
C GLY A 65 -17.63 18.01 -27.36
N THR A 66 -17.46 18.49 -28.59
CA THR A 66 -18.57 18.94 -29.46
C THR A 66 -19.16 20.33 -29.17
N ARG A 67 -18.62 21.38 -29.82
CA ARG A 67 -19.29 22.12 -30.93
C ARG A 67 -18.43 23.24 -31.49
#